data_AF-A0A2T1DGJ9-F1
#
_entry.id   AF-A0A2T1DGJ9-F1
#
_cell.length_a   1.000
_cell.length_b   1.000
_cell.length_c   1.000
_cell.angle_alpha   90.00
_cell.angle_beta   90.00
_cell.angle_gamma   90.00
#
_symmetry.space_group_name_H-M   'P 1'
#
loop_
_entity.id
_entity.type
_entity.pdbx_description
1 polymer ?
#
loop_
_entity_poly.entity_id
_entity_poly.type
_entity_poly.pdbx_seq_one_letter_code
_entity_poly.pdbx_strand_id
1 'polypeptide(L)'
;RGGMLSITVSDDGSGIEPEKLREKIVTKGMVSAEMAAKLTEPELMDFLFLPGFSTASQVTEISGRGVGLDIVQSMVQEVGGILRATSLPGKGMSFHLQLPLTLSVIRTLLVEISGEPYAFPLTRIDRILMVDTAEIAIAENRQYFTLDNQNIGLVTAYQVLQLPAPSHKLDFLPVIIVSDRSSSYGLAVDKFLGERDLVVRPLDPRLGKVADISAAAFMEDGAPVLIIDVEDLVRSTDKLLTESRLQKVSQTAQTAESTTRKRVLVVDDSITVREVERKLLENQGYEVEIAVNGMDGWNALRTGNFDLVISDVDMPRMTGIELVSQIKNHSGLKSIPVIIVSYKDREEDRIRGLEVGADYYLTKSSFHDDTLLNAVVDLIGEA
;
A
#
# COMPACT_ATOMS: atom_id res chain seq x y z
N ARG A 1 -13.06 -28.25 -22.71
CA ARG A 1 -13.41 -27.21 -21.71
C ARG A 1 -14.12 -27.92 -20.55
N GLY A 2 -13.37 -28.58 -19.67
CA GLY A 2 -13.90 -29.15 -18.43
C GLY A 2 -13.58 -28.21 -17.27
N GLY A 3 -14.38 -28.23 -16.20
CA GLY A 3 -14.11 -27.46 -14.98
C GLY A 3 -14.86 -26.12 -14.83
N MET A 4 -15.69 -25.73 -15.81
CA MET A 4 -16.52 -24.51 -15.73
C MET A 4 -18.01 -24.85 -15.83
N LEU A 5 -18.81 -24.32 -14.91
CA LEU A 5 -20.26 -24.26 -14.97
C LEU A 5 -20.66 -23.06 -15.83
N SER A 6 -21.42 -23.30 -16.89
CA SER A 6 -22.01 -22.23 -17.69
C SER A 6 -23.48 -22.08 -17.33
N ILE A 7 -23.87 -20.89 -16.88
CA ILE A 7 -25.25 -20.53 -16.59
C ILE A 7 -25.63 -19.45 -17.60
N THR A 8 -26.74 -19.65 -18.31
CA THR A 8 -27.33 -18.62 -19.16
C THR A 8 -28.71 -18.27 -18.63
N VAL A 9 -28.94 -16.97 -18.40
CA VAL A 9 -30.23 -16.44 -18.00
C VAL A 9 -30.71 -15.55 -19.14
N SER A 10 -31.85 -15.87 -19.73
CA SER A 10 -32.39 -15.17 -20.88
C SER A 10 -33.84 -14.75 -20.65
N ASP A 11 -34.20 -13.60 -21.19
CA ASP A 11 -35.58 -13.12 -21.31
C ASP A 11 -35.90 -12.82 -22.78
N ASP A 12 -37.19 -12.71 -23.09
CA ASP A 12 -37.76 -12.36 -24.39
C ASP A 12 -38.35 -10.94 -24.42
N GLY A 13 -37.89 -10.06 -23.53
CA GLY A 13 -38.37 -8.71 -23.39
C GLY A 13 -37.93 -7.74 -24.49
N SER A 14 -38.02 -6.45 -24.21
CA SER A 14 -37.72 -5.40 -25.18
C SER A 14 -36.24 -5.32 -25.60
N GLY A 15 -35.35 -5.98 -24.84
CA GLY A 15 -33.91 -5.83 -24.99
C GLY A 15 -33.43 -4.39 -24.70
N ILE A 16 -32.16 -4.14 -24.98
CA ILE A 16 -31.52 -2.83 -24.80
C ILE A 16 -31.18 -2.25 -26.17
N GLU A 17 -31.69 -1.05 -26.46
CA GLU A 17 -31.31 -0.27 -27.63
C GLU A 17 -29.92 0.36 -27.42
N PRO A 18 -28.90 -0.02 -28.22
CA PRO A 18 -27.51 0.42 -28.01
C PRO A 18 -27.35 1.94 -28.02
N GLU A 19 -28.08 2.65 -28.89
CA GLU A 19 -28.00 4.11 -28.99
C GLU A 19 -28.59 4.81 -27.76
N LYS A 20 -29.71 4.32 -27.22
CA LYS A 20 -30.27 4.84 -25.96
C LYS A 20 -29.33 4.59 -24.78
N LEU A 21 -28.66 3.43 -24.76
CA LEU A 21 -27.65 3.12 -23.75
C LEU A 21 -26.46 4.09 -23.86
N ARG A 22 -25.97 4.32 -25.08
CA ARG A 22 -24.87 5.26 -25.38
C ARG A 22 -25.19 6.68 -24.93
N GLU A 23 -26.35 7.20 -25.29
CA GLU A 23 -26.83 8.53 -24.85
C GLU A 23 -26.87 8.63 -23.32
N LYS A 24 -27.34 7.58 -22.64
CA LYS A 24 -27.44 7.55 -21.19
C LYS A 24 -26.08 7.53 -20.50
N ILE A 25 -25.08 6.83 -21.05
CA ILE A 25 -23.70 6.82 -20.58
C ILE A 25 -23.10 8.23 -20.67
N VAL A 26 -23.30 8.92 -21.81
CA VAL A 26 -22.84 10.31 -22.01
C VAL A 26 -23.54 11.27 -21.06
N THR A 27 -24.86 11.16 -20.90
CA THR A 27 -25.65 12.04 -20.01
C THR A 27 -25.26 11.90 -18.55
N LYS A 28 -24.86 10.69 -18.13
CA LYS A 28 -24.31 10.43 -16.79
C LYS A 28 -22.84 10.87 -16.63
N GLY A 29 -22.20 11.41 -17.68
CA GLY A 29 -20.83 11.92 -17.63
C GLY A 29 -19.75 10.85 -17.53
N MET A 30 -20.05 9.59 -17.84
CA MET A 30 -19.09 8.49 -17.69
C MET A 30 -18.01 8.50 -18.78
N VAL A 31 -18.37 8.92 -20.01
CA VAL A 31 -17.43 9.10 -21.13
C VAL A 31 -17.88 10.29 -21.99
N SER A 32 -16.95 10.88 -22.76
CA SER A 32 -17.28 11.95 -23.72
C SER A 32 -18.10 11.43 -24.90
N ALA A 33 -18.88 12.29 -25.57
CA ALA A 33 -19.66 11.91 -26.75
C ALA A 33 -18.80 11.32 -27.88
N GLU A 34 -17.59 11.88 -28.10
CA GLU A 34 -16.65 11.37 -29.09
C GLU A 34 -16.13 9.97 -28.75
N MET A 35 -15.89 9.71 -27.46
CA MET A 35 -15.43 8.39 -27.01
C MET A 35 -16.58 7.39 -27.03
N ALA A 36 -17.79 7.83 -26.63
CA ALA A 36 -18.99 7.02 -26.69
C ALA A 36 -19.25 6.52 -28.12
N ALA A 37 -19.08 7.35 -29.15
CA ALA A 37 -19.29 6.97 -30.55
C ALA A 37 -18.36 5.85 -31.05
N LYS A 38 -17.22 5.63 -30.38
CA LYS A 38 -16.24 4.59 -30.74
C LYS A 38 -16.46 3.26 -30.03
N LEU A 39 -17.32 3.22 -29.02
CA LEU A 39 -17.59 2.00 -28.24
C LEU A 39 -18.39 0.98 -29.05
N THR A 40 -17.91 -0.26 -29.03
CA THR A 40 -18.58 -1.44 -29.57
C THR A 40 -19.74 -1.89 -28.66
N GLU A 41 -20.66 -2.70 -29.19
CA GLU A 41 -21.79 -3.21 -28.40
C GLU A 41 -21.38 -3.95 -27.11
N PRO A 42 -20.38 -4.86 -27.11
CA PRO A 42 -19.91 -5.49 -25.88
C PRO A 42 -19.41 -4.48 -24.85
N GLU A 43 -18.63 -3.47 -25.28
CA GLU A 43 -18.10 -2.43 -24.40
C GLU A 43 -19.23 -1.56 -23.83
N LEU A 44 -20.28 -1.28 -24.59
CA LEU A 44 -21.47 -0.59 -24.07
C LEU A 44 -22.19 -1.43 -23.01
N MET A 45 -22.29 -2.74 -23.21
CA MET A 45 -22.96 -3.64 -22.26
C MET A 45 -22.19 -3.76 -20.95
N ASP A 46 -20.86 -3.61 -20.95
CA ASP A 46 -20.06 -3.63 -19.73
C ASP A 46 -20.44 -2.49 -18.75
N PHE A 47 -20.95 -1.35 -19.25
CA PHE A 47 -21.45 -0.26 -18.40
C PHE A 47 -22.66 -0.66 -17.56
N LEU A 48 -23.42 -1.68 -17.96
CA LEU A 48 -24.58 -2.17 -17.20
C LEU A 48 -24.19 -2.74 -15.83
N PHE A 49 -22.92 -3.12 -15.67
CA PHE A 49 -22.41 -3.68 -14.43
C PHE A 49 -21.70 -2.65 -13.55
N LEU A 50 -21.61 -1.38 -13.97
CA LEU A 50 -20.98 -0.34 -13.16
C LEU A 50 -21.88 0.07 -11.98
N PRO A 51 -21.30 0.30 -10.79
CA PRO A 51 -22.05 0.76 -9.63
C PRO A 51 -22.86 2.04 -9.90
N GLY A 52 -24.14 2.05 -9.55
CA GLY A 52 -25.02 3.20 -9.76
C GLY A 52 -25.43 3.45 -11.22
N PHE A 53 -25.06 2.55 -12.15
CA PHE A 53 -25.61 2.54 -13.50
C PHE A 53 -26.95 1.79 -13.51
N SER A 54 -27.98 2.42 -14.08
CA SER A 54 -29.29 1.80 -14.26
C SER A 54 -29.98 2.39 -15.48
N THR A 55 -30.56 1.52 -16.31
CA THR A 55 -31.34 1.91 -17.48
C THR A 55 -32.79 2.28 -17.12
N ALA A 56 -33.28 1.92 -15.93
CA ALA A 56 -34.62 2.26 -15.47
C ALA A 56 -34.81 3.78 -15.23
N SER A 57 -36.04 4.27 -15.44
CA SER A 57 -36.45 5.66 -15.20
C SER A 57 -37.22 5.86 -13.88
N GLN A 58 -37.74 4.78 -13.28
CA GLN A 58 -38.44 4.78 -12.00
C GLN A 58 -38.00 3.60 -11.13
N VAL A 59 -38.04 3.78 -9.80
CA VAL A 59 -37.76 2.73 -8.83
C VAL A 59 -39.05 1.94 -8.59
N THR A 60 -39.07 0.66 -8.92
CA THR A 60 -40.22 -0.24 -8.65
C THR A 60 -40.01 -0.98 -7.31
N GLU A 61 -41.09 -1.46 -6.67
CA GLU A 61 -41.01 -2.19 -5.38
C GLU A 61 -40.10 -3.44 -5.43
N ILE A 62 -39.88 -4.01 -6.62
CA ILE A 62 -38.98 -5.16 -6.83
C ILE A 62 -37.51 -4.70 -6.98
N SER A 63 -37.25 -3.51 -7.53
CA SER A 63 -35.92 -2.89 -7.57
C SER A 63 -35.42 -2.39 -6.21
N GLY A 64 -36.31 -2.29 -5.21
CA GLY A 64 -36.03 -1.74 -3.88
C GLY A 64 -35.29 -2.68 -2.90
N ARG A 65 -34.85 -3.87 -3.32
CA ARG A 65 -34.11 -4.82 -2.47
C ARG A 65 -32.59 -4.70 -2.55
N GLY A 66 -32.06 -3.77 -3.34
CA GLY A 66 -30.64 -3.46 -3.37
C GLY A 66 -29.76 -4.53 -4.04
N VAL A 67 -30.25 -5.19 -5.10
CA VAL A 67 -29.43 -6.12 -5.91
C VAL A 67 -29.36 -5.60 -7.34
N GLY A 68 -28.38 -4.76 -7.63
CA GLY A 68 -28.07 -4.29 -8.99
C GLY A 68 -27.20 -5.30 -9.74
N LEU A 69 -27.07 -5.11 -11.06
CA LEU A 69 -26.21 -5.94 -11.91
C LEU A 69 -24.71 -5.80 -11.54
N ASP A 70 -24.34 -4.72 -10.87
CA ASP A 70 -23.04 -4.49 -10.25
C ASP A 70 -22.75 -5.49 -9.12
N ILE A 71 -23.75 -5.79 -8.29
CA ILE A 71 -23.63 -6.77 -7.21
C ILE A 71 -23.54 -8.19 -7.77
N VAL A 72 -24.30 -8.49 -8.85
CA VAL A 72 -24.19 -9.77 -9.56
C VAL A 72 -22.80 -9.93 -10.18
N GLN A 73 -22.26 -8.89 -10.83
CA GLN A 73 -20.90 -8.92 -11.39
C GLN A 73 -19.86 -9.16 -10.29
N SER A 74 -19.99 -8.47 -9.16
CA SER A 74 -19.10 -8.62 -8.00
C SER A 74 -19.12 -10.05 -7.46
N MET A 75 -20.29 -10.65 -7.25
CA MET A 75 -20.40 -12.05 -6.79
C MET A 75 -19.79 -13.05 -7.78
N VAL A 76 -19.96 -12.82 -9.09
CA VAL A 76 -19.39 -13.69 -10.13
C VAL A 76 -17.86 -13.56 -10.17
N GLN A 77 -17.32 -12.34 -10.03
CA GLN A 77 -15.88 -12.10 -9.96
C GLN A 77 -15.27 -12.67 -8.68
N GLU A 78 -15.97 -12.59 -7.54
CA GLU A 78 -15.52 -13.11 -6.23
C GLU A 78 -15.20 -14.61 -6.29
N VAL A 79 -15.98 -15.37 -7.07
CA VAL A 79 -15.75 -16.80 -7.28
C VAL A 79 -14.83 -17.11 -8.46
N GLY A 80 -14.14 -16.11 -9.03
CA GLY A 80 -13.26 -16.26 -10.19
C GLY A 80 -13.99 -16.58 -11.49
N GLY A 81 -15.27 -16.21 -11.57
CA GLY A 81 -16.10 -16.37 -12.75
C GLY A 81 -16.11 -15.15 -13.66
N ILE A 82 -16.75 -15.30 -14.83
CA ILE A 82 -16.92 -14.25 -15.83
C ILE A 82 -18.41 -14.06 -16.09
N LEU A 83 -18.89 -12.82 -16.07
CA LEU A 83 -20.24 -12.43 -16.46
C LEU A 83 -20.19 -11.62 -17.76
N ARG A 84 -21.07 -11.94 -18.71
CA ARG A 84 -21.26 -11.16 -19.94
C ARG A 84 -22.74 -10.95 -20.21
N ALA A 85 -23.08 -9.81 -20.79
CA ALA A 85 -24.42 -9.51 -21.27
C ALA A 85 -24.43 -9.43 -22.79
N THR A 86 -25.48 -9.98 -23.40
CA THR A 86 -25.83 -9.77 -24.80
C THR A 86 -27.30 -9.37 -24.89
N SER A 87 -27.65 -8.44 -25.78
CA SER A 87 -29.04 -8.05 -25.98
C SER A 87 -29.30 -7.74 -27.43
N LEU A 88 -30.50 -8.08 -27.88
CA LEU A 88 -30.99 -7.74 -29.21
C LEU A 88 -32.29 -6.93 -29.04
N PRO A 89 -32.35 -5.70 -29.56
CA PRO A 89 -33.57 -4.90 -29.48
C PRO A 89 -34.80 -5.65 -29.99
N GLY A 90 -35.86 -5.69 -29.18
CA GLY A 90 -37.11 -6.38 -29.46
C GLY A 90 -37.06 -7.90 -29.40
N LYS A 91 -35.95 -8.51 -28.96
CA LYS A 91 -35.77 -9.97 -28.83
C LYS A 91 -35.26 -10.41 -27.45
N GLY A 92 -35.17 -9.47 -26.50
CA GLY A 92 -34.76 -9.71 -25.13
C GLY A 92 -33.27 -9.57 -24.87
N MET A 93 -32.85 -10.09 -23.71
CA MET A 93 -31.49 -10.00 -23.20
C MET A 93 -31.04 -11.36 -22.66
N SER A 94 -29.74 -11.60 -22.67
CA SER A 94 -29.13 -12.82 -22.15
C SER A 94 -27.88 -12.48 -21.35
N PHE A 95 -27.80 -13.03 -20.14
CA PHE A 95 -26.64 -12.99 -19.27
C PHE A 95 -25.96 -14.36 -19.28
N HIS A 96 -24.67 -14.36 -19.59
CA HIS A 96 -23.85 -15.55 -19.64
C HIS A 96 -22.84 -15.51 -18.49
N LEU A 97 -23.02 -16.41 -17.53
CA LEU A 97 -22.11 -16.60 -16.40
C LEU A 97 -21.26 -17.85 -16.67
N GLN A 98 -19.96 -17.73 -16.47
CA GLN A 98 -19.02 -18.84 -16.45
C GLN A 98 -18.37 -18.89 -15.08
N LEU A 99 -18.72 -19.90 -14.29
CA LEU A 99 -18.21 -20.07 -12.93
C LEU A 99 -17.31 -21.31 -12.88
N PRO A 100 -16.20 -21.31 -12.15
CA PRO A 100 -15.43 -22.53 -11.92
C PRO A 100 -16.25 -23.52 -11.07
N LEU A 101 -16.17 -24.81 -11.40
CA LEU A 101 -16.86 -25.89 -10.65
C LEU A 101 -16.21 -26.23 -9.31
N THR A 102 -14.96 -25.78 -9.11
CA THR A 102 -14.15 -26.01 -7.90
C THR A 102 -13.67 -24.67 -7.35
N LEU A 103 -13.43 -24.59 -6.02
CA LEU A 103 -12.66 -23.48 -5.45
C LEU A 103 -11.35 -23.34 -6.23
N SER A 104 -11.05 -22.13 -6.70
CA SER A 104 -9.93 -21.87 -7.60
C SER A 104 -8.60 -22.15 -6.89
N VAL A 105 -8.00 -23.29 -7.21
CA VAL A 105 -6.61 -23.59 -6.83
C VAL A 105 -5.72 -22.88 -7.84
N ILE A 106 -4.81 -22.03 -7.36
CA ILE A 106 -3.77 -21.41 -8.17
C ILE A 106 -2.44 -22.02 -7.79
N ARG A 107 -1.66 -22.42 -8.81
CA ARG A 107 -0.27 -22.85 -8.63
C ARG A 107 0.62 -21.62 -8.51
N THR A 108 1.29 -21.50 -7.38
CA THR A 108 2.11 -20.34 -7.00
C THR A 108 3.54 -20.78 -6.67
N LEU A 109 4.48 -19.85 -6.80
CA LEU A 109 5.77 -19.90 -6.14
C LEU A 109 5.63 -19.18 -4.80
N LEU A 110 5.86 -19.89 -3.70
CA LEU A 110 6.01 -19.29 -2.39
C LEU A 110 7.43 -18.74 -2.21
N VAL A 111 7.51 -17.52 -1.72
CA VAL A 111 8.76 -16.82 -1.41
C VAL A 111 8.65 -16.13 -0.07
N GLU A 112 9.78 -15.85 0.56
CA GLU A 112 9.84 -15.04 1.77
C GLU A 112 10.26 -13.61 1.42
N ILE A 113 9.57 -12.62 2.00
CA ILE A 113 9.90 -11.20 1.87
C ILE A 113 9.77 -10.57 3.26
N SER A 114 10.84 -9.96 3.75
CA SER A 114 10.93 -9.40 5.10
C SER A 114 10.55 -10.42 6.19
N GLY A 115 10.92 -11.69 5.99
CA GLY A 115 10.62 -12.78 6.93
C GLY A 115 9.20 -13.37 6.87
N GLU A 116 8.32 -12.87 6.00
CA GLU A 116 6.94 -13.35 5.84
C GLU A 116 6.71 -14.07 4.49
N PRO A 117 5.84 -15.09 4.42
CA PRO A 117 5.56 -15.79 3.18
C PRO A 117 4.61 -15.01 2.26
N TYR A 118 4.94 -14.98 0.98
CA TYR A 118 4.12 -14.42 -0.11
C TYR A 118 4.05 -15.40 -1.28
N ALA A 119 2.95 -15.33 -2.03
CA ALA A 119 2.69 -16.22 -3.15
C ALA A 119 2.68 -15.46 -4.48
N PHE A 120 3.52 -15.87 -5.43
CA PHE A 120 3.52 -15.35 -6.79
C PHE A 120 2.86 -16.37 -7.73
N PRO A 121 1.83 -16.00 -8.50
CA PRO A 121 1.27 -16.92 -9.50
C PRO A 121 2.35 -17.35 -10.51
N LEU A 122 2.58 -18.65 -10.68
CA LEU A 122 3.63 -19.16 -11.59
C LEU A 122 3.41 -18.70 -13.03
N THR A 123 2.16 -18.51 -13.44
CA THR A 123 1.80 -18.01 -14.78
C THR A 123 2.24 -16.57 -15.05
N ARG A 124 2.68 -15.85 -14.00
CA ARG A 124 3.14 -14.46 -14.08
C ARG A 124 4.65 -14.31 -13.80
N ILE A 125 5.35 -15.44 -13.64
CA ILE A 125 6.80 -15.47 -13.49
C ILE A 125 7.40 -15.93 -14.82
N ASP A 126 8.33 -15.16 -15.37
CA ASP A 126 9.05 -15.56 -16.58
C ASP A 126 10.16 -16.54 -16.23
N ARG A 127 10.96 -16.23 -15.20
CA ARG A 127 12.08 -17.04 -14.70
C ARG A 127 12.35 -16.77 -13.23
N ILE A 128 13.04 -17.69 -12.57
CA ILE A 128 13.68 -17.46 -11.28
C ILE A 128 15.18 -17.77 -11.42
N LEU A 129 16.01 -17.02 -10.69
CA LEU A 129 17.45 -17.23 -10.69
C LEU A 129 18.07 -16.81 -9.35
N MET A 130 19.30 -17.25 -9.12
CA MET A 130 20.17 -16.74 -8.08
C MET A 130 21.18 -15.81 -8.74
N VAL A 131 21.19 -14.53 -8.35
CA VAL A 131 22.11 -13.51 -8.88
C VAL A 131 23.22 -13.30 -7.87
N ASP A 132 24.48 -13.40 -8.29
CA ASP A 132 25.61 -13.01 -7.45
C ASP A 132 25.56 -11.48 -7.24
N THR A 133 25.65 -11.05 -5.98
CA THR A 133 25.64 -9.61 -5.65
C THR A 133 26.77 -8.83 -6.32
N ALA A 134 27.86 -9.49 -6.71
CA ALA A 134 28.97 -8.90 -7.46
C ALA A 134 28.64 -8.62 -8.95
N GLU A 135 27.64 -9.31 -9.52
CA GLU A 135 27.18 -9.08 -10.90
C GLU A 135 26.18 -7.91 -11.02
N ILE A 136 25.76 -7.35 -9.88
CA ILE A 136 24.83 -6.23 -9.83
C ILE A 136 25.58 -4.93 -10.07
N ALA A 137 25.27 -4.30 -11.20
CA ALA A 137 25.79 -2.99 -11.55
C ALA A 137 24.78 -1.89 -11.21
N ILE A 138 25.29 -0.66 -11.05
CA ILE A 138 24.51 0.51 -10.65
C ILE A 138 24.74 1.61 -11.69
N ALA A 139 23.66 2.21 -12.20
CA ALA A 139 23.69 3.33 -13.13
C ALA A 139 22.47 4.21 -12.88
N GLU A 140 22.66 5.53 -12.85
CA GLU A 140 21.58 6.51 -12.64
C GLU A 140 20.70 6.19 -11.42
N ASN A 141 21.33 5.71 -10.33
CA ASN A 141 20.66 5.27 -9.09
C ASN A 141 19.70 4.08 -9.25
N ARG A 142 19.77 3.36 -10.36
CA ARG A 142 19.06 2.11 -10.63
C ARG A 142 20.04 0.95 -10.64
N GLN A 143 19.56 -0.20 -10.25
CA GLN A 143 20.36 -1.41 -10.22
C GLN A 143 19.94 -2.31 -11.36
N TYR A 144 20.91 -3.02 -11.93
CA TYR A 144 20.68 -3.93 -13.00
C TYR A 144 21.67 -5.09 -12.92
N PHE A 145 21.27 -6.20 -13.49
CA PHE A 145 22.15 -7.32 -13.80
C PHE A 145 21.92 -7.72 -15.26
N THR A 146 22.86 -8.44 -15.83
CA THR A 146 22.76 -8.86 -17.23
C THR A 146 22.16 -10.26 -17.30
N LEU A 147 21.08 -10.43 -18.07
CA LEU A 147 20.48 -11.72 -18.39
C LEU A 147 20.31 -11.81 -19.90
N ASP A 148 20.82 -12.87 -20.53
CA ASP A 148 20.75 -13.07 -21.99
C ASP A 148 21.22 -11.84 -22.81
N ASN A 149 22.31 -11.19 -22.38
CA ASN A 149 22.86 -9.95 -22.95
C ASN A 149 21.91 -8.73 -22.89
N GLN A 150 20.86 -8.78 -22.06
CA GLN A 150 19.97 -7.66 -21.78
C GLN A 150 20.16 -7.19 -20.33
N ASN A 151 20.10 -5.88 -20.11
CA ASN A 151 20.11 -5.31 -18.77
C ASN A 151 18.71 -5.38 -18.17
N ILE A 152 18.56 -6.17 -17.11
CA ILE A 152 17.32 -6.29 -16.37
C ILE A 152 17.37 -5.38 -15.15
N GLY A 153 16.40 -4.48 -15.01
CA GLY A 153 16.29 -3.63 -13.84
C GLY A 153 15.99 -4.46 -12.59
N LEU A 154 16.72 -4.21 -11.51
CA LEU A 154 16.61 -4.94 -10.26
C LEU A 154 16.02 -4.04 -9.16
N VAL A 155 14.98 -4.54 -8.51
CA VAL A 155 14.35 -3.91 -7.33
C VAL A 155 14.14 -4.96 -6.24
N THR A 156 14.11 -4.56 -4.98
CA THR A 156 13.81 -5.48 -3.88
C THR A 156 12.32 -5.51 -3.58
N ALA A 157 11.79 -6.69 -3.29
CA ALA A 157 10.37 -6.87 -3.00
C ALA A 157 9.94 -6.11 -1.74
N TYR A 158 10.79 -6.02 -0.71
CA TYR A 158 10.47 -5.26 0.49
C TYR A 158 10.31 -3.77 0.21
N GLN A 159 11.04 -3.18 -0.76
CA GLN A 159 10.86 -1.77 -1.11
C GLN A 159 9.55 -1.54 -1.84
N VAL A 160 9.20 -2.44 -2.78
CA VAL A 160 7.94 -2.33 -3.52
C VAL A 160 6.76 -2.44 -2.57
N LEU A 161 6.81 -3.41 -1.65
CA LEU A 161 5.77 -3.65 -0.65
C LEU A 161 5.86 -2.72 0.59
N GLN A 162 6.81 -1.79 0.63
CA GLN A 162 7.04 -0.85 1.74
C GLN A 162 7.23 -1.55 3.11
N LEU A 163 7.94 -2.68 3.09
CA LEU A 163 8.27 -3.48 4.26
C LEU A 163 9.68 -3.13 4.79
N PRO A 164 9.98 -3.46 6.06
CA PRO A 164 11.31 -3.33 6.62
C PRO A 164 12.36 -4.10 5.79
N ALA A 165 13.55 -3.53 5.67
CA ALA A 165 14.66 -4.23 5.03
C ALA A 165 15.06 -5.48 5.86
N PRO A 166 15.35 -6.61 5.22
CA PRO A 166 15.83 -7.79 5.92
C PRO A 166 17.19 -7.53 6.58
N SER A 167 17.41 -8.13 7.74
CA SER A 167 18.62 -7.94 8.57
C SER A 167 19.84 -8.72 8.07
N HIS A 168 19.66 -9.60 7.08
CA HIS A 168 20.68 -10.53 6.60
C HIS A 168 21.16 -10.17 5.20
N LYS A 169 22.48 -10.14 5.02
CA LYS A 169 23.09 -10.08 3.69
C LYS A 169 23.23 -11.48 3.11
N LEU A 170 22.87 -11.62 1.84
CA LEU A 170 23.08 -12.81 1.06
C LEU A 170 24.14 -12.52 -0.01
N ASP A 171 25.09 -13.43 -0.19
CA ASP A 171 26.08 -13.34 -1.29
C ASP A 171 25.39 -13.56 -2.65
N PHE A 172 24.32 -14.35 -2.65
CA PHE A 172 23.45 -14.61 -3.80
C PHE A 172 22.02 -14.17 -3.50
N LEU A 173 21.45 -13.37 -4.38
CA LEU A 173 20.08 -12.91 -4.28
C LEU A 173 19.14 -13.80 -5.08
N PRO A 174 18.11 -14.39 -4.43
CA PRO A 174 16.98 -14.99 -5.14
C PRO A 174 16.22 -13.89 -5.89
N VAL A 175 16.11 -14.00 -7.21
CA VAL A 175 15.45 -13.02 -8.07
C VAL A 175 14.35 -13.69 -8.89
N ILE A 176 13.16 -13.09 -8.86
CA ILE A 176 12.03 -13.44 -9.73
C ILE A 176 12.03 -12.47 -10.92
N ILE A 177 12.07 -12.99 -12.14
CA ILE A 177 11.86 -12.20 -13.35
C ILE A 177 10.37 -12.12 -13.64
N VAL A 178 9.88 -10.88 -13.72
CA VAL A 178 8.52 -10.57 -14.14
C VAL A 178 8.59 -9.58 -15.29
N SER A 179 7.70 -9.74 -16.27
CA SER A 179 7.59 -8.82 -17.41
C SER A 179 6.17 -8.29 -17.56
N ASP A 180 6.09 -7.09 -18.11
CA ASP A 180 4.88 -6.57 -18.73
C ASP A 180 5.07 -6.47 -20.26
N ARG A 181 4.18 -5.74 -20.95
CA ARG A 181 4.22 -5.63 -22.41
C ARG A 181 5.45 -4.88 -22.95
N SER A 182 6.18 -4.15 -22.11
CA SER A 182 7.23 -3.21 -22.52
C SER A 182 8.55 -3.38 -21.77
N SER A 183 8.53 -3.92 -20.56
CA SER A 183 9.67 -3.94 -19.63
C SER A 183 9.76 -5.27 -18.88
N SER A 184 10.98 -5.66 -18.53
CA SER A 184 11.26 -6.81 -17.68
C SER A 184 12.02 -6.36 -16.43
N TYR A 185 11.60 -6.87 -15.28
CA TYR A 185 12.13 -6.51 -13.98
C TYR A 185 12.52 -7.76 -13.21
N GLY A 186 13.67 -7.67 -12.54
CA GLY A 186 14.08 -8.61 -11.50
C GLY A 186 13.60 -8.10 -10.15
N LEU A 187 12.83 -8.93 -9.46
CA LEU A 187 12.40 -8.70 -8.09
C LEU A 187 13.24 -9.58 -7.15
N ALA A 188 14.11 -8.96 -6.36
CA ALA A 188 14.88 -9.66 -5.33
C ALA A 188 14.00 -9.96 -4.11
N VAL A 189 14.01 -11.22 -3.67
CA VAL A 189 13.28 -11.73 -2.50
C VAL A 189 14.26 -12.37 -1.51
N ASP A 190 13.83 -12.66 -0.29
CA ASP A 190 14.73 -13.16 0.75
C ASP A 190 15.10 -14.64 0.50
N LYS A 191 14.10 -15.47 0.18
CA LYS A 191 14.29 -16.88 -0.19
C LYS A 191 13.11 -17.47 -0.95
N PHE A 192 13.37 -18.51 -1.74
CA PHE A 192 12.33 -19.34 -2.35
C PHE A 192 11.89 -20.43 -1.36
N LEU A 193 10.59 -20.54 -1.10
CA LEU A 193 9.98 -21.58 -0.26
C LEU A 193 9.48 -22.77 -1.09
N GLY A 194 9.36 -22.59 -2.40
CA GLY A 194 9.01 -23.64 -3.37
C GLY A 194 7.62 -23.46 -3.97
N GLU A 195 7.25 -24.37 -4.87
CA GLU A 195 5.95 -24.31 -5.55
C GLU A 195 4.84 -24.94 -4.69
N ARG A 196 3.66 -24.31 -4.66
CA ARG A 196 2.47 -24.79 -3.95
C ARG A 196 1.19 -24.51 -4.71
N ASP A 197 0.22 -25.39 -4.52
CA ASP A 197 -1.16 -25.21 -4.97
C ASP A 197 -1.96 -24.56 -3.83
N LEU A 198 -2.45 -23.34 -4.05
CA LEU A 198 -3.14 -22.56 -3.03
C LEU A 198 -4.61 -22.37 -3.36
N VAL A 199 -5.46 -22.59 -2.37
CA VAL A 199 -6.90 -22.31 -2.49
C VAL A 199 -7.13 -20.81 -2.27
N VAL A 200 -7.52 -20.13 -3.34
CA VAL A 200 -7.68 -18.68 -3.34
C VAL A 200 -8.94 -18.26 -2.56
N ARG A 201 -8.79 -17.20 -1.77
CA ARG A 201 -9.85 -16.47 -1.12
C ARG A 201 -9.78 -15.00 -1.54
N PRO A 202 -10.88 -14.44 -2.07
CA PRO A 202 -10.93 -13.01 -2.35
C PRO A 202 -10.75 -12.24 -1.03
N LEU A 203 -10.09 -11.08 -1.13
CA LEU A 203 -9.97 -10.16 0.00
C LEU A 203 -11.34 -9.57 0.35
N ASP A 204 -11.54 -9.25 1.63
CA ASP A 204 -12.78 -8.60 2.07
C ASP A 204 -12.95 -7.26 1.35
N PRO A 205 -14.09 -7.00 0.68
CA PRO A 205 -14.31 -5.76 -0.08
C PRO A 205 -14.13 -4.48 0.75
N ARG A 206 -14.27 -4.55 2.08
CA ARG A 206 -14.04 -3.42 3.00
C ARG A 206 -12.59 -2.93 3.02
N LEU A 207 -11.64 -3.77 2.61
CA LEU A 207 -10.23 -3.39 2.46
C LEU A 207 -9.99 -2.54 1.21
N GLY A 208 -10.94 -2.52 0.26
CA GLY A 208 -10.74 -1.90 -1.04
C GLY A 208 -9.63 -2.58 -1.86
N LYS A 209 -9.09 -1.88 -2.87
CA LYS A 209 -7.92 -2.36 -3.60
C LYS A 209 -6.69 -2.21 -2.70
N VAL A 210 -6.11 -3.33 -2.29
CA VAL A 210 -4.81 -3.37 -1.62
C VAL A 210 -3.73 -3.33 -2.71
N ALA A 211 -2.78 -2.39 -2.61
CA ALA A 211 -1.70 -2.27 -3.59
C ALA A 211 -0.90 -3.57 -3.67
N ASP A 212 -0.58 -4.01 -4.89
CA ASP A 212 0.30 -5.15 -5.18
C ASP A 212 -0.21 -6.52 -4.68
N ILE A 213 -1.43 -6.60 -4.12
CA ILE A 213 -2.05 -7.84 -3.63
C ILE A 213 -3.33 -8.13 -4.42
N SER A 214 -3.42 -9.34 -4.97
CA SER A 214 -4.60 -9.81 -5.73
C SER A 214 -5.62 -10.53 -4.86
N ALA A 215 -5.15 -11.37 -3.93
CA ALA A 215 -6.00 -12.24 -3.11
C ALA A 215 -5.25 -12.73 -1.86
N ALA A 216 -5.98 -13.38 -0.97
CA ALA A 216 -5.40 -14.19 0.11
C ALA A 216 -5.55 -15.68 -0.21
N ALA A 217 -4.78 -16.52 0.45
CA ALA A 217 -4.95 -17.96 0.45
C ALA A 217 -4.55 -18.54 1.81
N PHE A 218 -4.77 -19.83 1.98
CA PHE A 218 -4.32 -20.57 3.16
C PHE A 218 -3.29 -21.61 2.75
N MET A 219 -2.21 -21.68 3.52
CA MET A 219 -1.25 -22.78 3.46
C MET A 219 -1.85 -24.05 4.09
N GLU A 220 -1.19 -25.20 3.93
CA GLU A 220 -1.65 -26.51 4.43
C GLU A 220 -1.81 -26.53 5.97
N ASP A 221 -1.03 -25.73 6.68
CA ASP A 221 -1.09 -25.53 8.13
C ASP A 221 -2.19 -24.54 8.57
N GLY A 222 -2.94 -23.98 7.62
CA GLY A 222 -3.99 -23.00 7.85
C GLY A 222 -3.50 -21.57 8.02
N ALA A 223 -2.19 -21.32 7.95
CA ALA A 223 -1.66 -19.96 8.01
C ALA A 223 -2.04 -19.18 6.73
N PRO A 224 -2.43 -17.90 6.85
CA PRO A 224 -2.75 -17.08 5.70
C PRO A 224 -1.49 -16.72 4.91
N VAL A 225 -1.62 -16.62 3.60
CA VAL A 225 -0.59 -16.12 2.69
C VAL A 225 -1.23 -15.16 1.68
N LEU A 226 -0.52 -14.08 1.34
CA LEU A 226 -1.00 -13.12 0.36
C LEU A 226 -0.49 -13.47 -1.04
N ILE A 227 -1.39 -13.40 -2.02
CA ILE A 227 -1.08 -13.62 -3.43
C ILE A 227 -0.79 -12.27 -4.09
N ILE A 228 0.42 -12.12 -4.60
CA ILE A 228 0.91 -10.89 -5.24
C ILE A 228 0.21 -10.67 -6.58
N ASP A 229 -0.28 -9.45 -6.80
CA ASP A 229 -0.66 -8.97 -8.12
C ASP A 229 0.59 -8.47 -8.85
N VAL A 230 1.15 -9.33 -9.71
CA VAL A 230 2.38 -9.02 -10.45
C VAL A 230 2.21 -7.84 -11.41
N GLU A 231 1.02 -7.63 -11.98
CA GLU A 231 0.80 -6.50 -12.89
C GLU A 231 0.78 -5.17 -12.13
N ASP A 232 0.17 -5.14 -10.94
CA ASP A 232 0.19 -3.97 -10.07
C ASP A 232 1.61 -3.73 -9.52
N LEU A 233 2.32 -4.81 -9.13
CA LEU A 233 3.69 -4.75 -8.62
C LEU A 233 4.68 -4.15 -9.64
N VAL A 234 4.59 -4.54 -10.92
CA VAL A 234 5.42 -3.97 -11.99
C VAL A 234 5.12 -2.47 -12.15
N ARG A 235 3.86 -2.07 -12.06
CA ARG A 235 3.46 -0.65 -12.13
C ARG A 235 3.95 0.15 -10.91
N SER A 236 3.90 -0.43 -9.72
CA SER A 236 4.44 0.16 -8.50
C SER A 236 5.96 0.32 -8.60
N THR A 237 6.64 -0.66 -9.18
CA THR A 237 8.07 -0.64 -9.49
C THR A 237 8.43 0.50 -10.45
N ASP A 238 7.68 0.68 -11.54
CA ASP A 238 7.87 1.78 -12.50
C ASP A 238 7.76 3.16 -11.83
N LYS A 239 6.77 3.34 -10.95
CA LYS A 239 6.60 4.57 -10.19
C LYS A 239 7.79 4.84 -9.28
N LEU A 240 8.22 3.83 -8.51
CA LEU A 240 9.38 3.94 -7.63
C LEU A 240 10.67 4.28 -8.39
N LEU A 241 10.86 3.68 -9.57
CA LEU A 241 11.98 3.96 -10.47
C LEU A 241 11.94 5.37 -11.06
N THR A 242 10.75 5.92 -11.31
CA THR A 242 10.56 7.28 -11.86
C THR A 242 10.74 8.35 -10.78
N GLU A 243 10.34 8.08 -9.54
CA GLU A 243 10.41 9.00 -8.41
C GLU A 243 11.77 9.01 -7.69
N SER A 244 12.75 8.21 -8.13
CA SER A 244 14.11 8.12 -7.56
C SER A 244 14.17 7.72 -6.06
N ARG A 245 13.18 6.97 -5.56
CA ARG A 245 13.04 6.59 -4.13
C ARG A 245 13.69 5.27 -3.73
N LEU A 246 14.40 4.59 -4.65
CA LEU A 246 14.96 3.26 -4.39
C LEU A 246 16.24 3.32 -3.54
N GLN A 247 16.32 2.47 -2.51
CA GLN A 247 17.56 2.21 -1.78
C GLN A 247 18.35 1.09 -2.47
N LYS A 248 19.69 1.15 -2.43
CA LYS A 248 20.57 0.25 -3.18
C LYS A 248 20.66 -1.16 -2.54
N VAL A 249 20.43 -2.20 -3.34
CA VAL A 249 20.56 -3.66 -3.05
C VAL A 249 22.00 -4.06 -2.63
N SER A 250 23.06 -3.43 -3.15
CA SER A 250 24.46 -3.94 -2.99
C SER A 250 25.45 -2.99 -2.27
N GLN A 251 25.03 -1.92 -1.60
CA GLN A 251 25.98 -0.97 -0.97
C GLN A 251 25.64 -0.58 0.47
N THR A 252 25.35 -1.55 1.33
CA THR A 252 25.16 -1.28 2.79
C THR A 252 26.34 -1.70 3.66
N ALA A 253 27.50 -2.10 3.12
CA ALA A 253 28.70 -2.22 3.97
C ALA A 253 29.98 -2.08 3.16
N GLN A 254 30.45 -0.85 3.01
CA GLN A 254 31.87 -0.56 3.12
C GLN A 254 32.08 0.90 3.52
N THR A 255 31.47 1.27 4.65
CA THR A 255 32.06 2.15 5.66
C THR A 255 31.27 1.91 6.93
N ALA A 256 31.98 1.55 7.99
CA ALA A 256 31.41 1.41 9.32
C ALA A 256 31.02 2.80 9.82
N GLU A 257 29.72 3.03 9.94
CA GLU A 257 29.04 3.63 11.08
C GLU A 257 27.53 3.50 10.79
N SER A 258 26.84 2.71 11.60
CA SER A 258 25.38 2.69 11.58
C SER A 258 24.89 4.02 12.12
N THR A 259 24.58 4.97 11.25
CA THR A 259 23.52 5.91 11.56
C THR A 259 22.23 5.25 11.09
N THR A 260 21.70 4.35 11.93
CA THR A 260 20.25 4.15 11.94
C THR A 260 19.69 5.55 12.20
N ARG A 261 19.17 6.20 11.16
CA ARG A 261 18.65 7.56 11.26
C ARG A 261 17.67 7.57 12.42
N LYS A 262 18.01 8.32 13.46
CA LYS A 262 17.20 8.29 14.68
C LYS A 262 15.81 8.81 14.36
N ARG A 263 14.79 8.10 14.84
CA ARG A 263 13.39 8.36 14.56
C ARG A 263 12.83 9.32 15.60
N VAL A 264 12.37 10.48 15.15
CA VAL A 264 11.79 11.53 16.00
C VAL A 264 10.30 11.65 15.73
N LEU A 265 9.47 11.59 16.77
CA LEU A 265 8.05 11.88 16.67
C LEU A 265 7.80 13.34 17.03
N VAL A 266 7.21 14.10 16.12
CA VAL A 266 6.80 15.50 16.34
C VAL A 266 5.29 15.58 16.51
N VAL A 267 4.83 16.07 17.66
CA VAL A 267 3.42 16.17 18.04
C VAL A 267 3.06 17.65 18.25
N ASP A 268 2.41 18.25 17.27
CA ASP A 268 1.99 19.66 17.31
C ASP A 268 0.66 19.81 16.52
N ASP A 269 -0.28 20.59 17.05
CA ASP A 269 -1.61 20.79 16.45
C ASP A 269 -1.60 21.89 15.37
N SER A 270 -0.54 22.70 15.31
CA SER A 270 -0.28 23.70 14.29
C SER A 270 0.44 23.09 13.10
N ILE A 271 -0.27 22.99 11.98
CA ILE A 271 0.25 22.50 10.70
C ILE A 271 1.57 23.19 10.33
N THR A 272 1.64 24.52 10.51
CA THR A 272 2.80 25.32 10.13
C THR A 272 4.03 25.00 10.98
N VAL A 273 3.86 24.85 12.30
CA VAL A 273 4.98 24.57 13.22
C VAL A 273 5.53 23.18 12.96
N ARG A 274 4.62 22.20 12.89
CA ARG A 274 4.95 20.81 12.61
C ARG A 274 5.72 20.61 11.31
N GLU A 275 5.35 21.34 10.26
CA GLU A 275 6.05 21.27 8.96
C GLU A 275 7.47 21.88 9.03
N VAL A 276 7.64 22.94 9.80
CA VAL A 276 8.95 23.57 10.04
C VAL A 276 9.85 22.65 10.84
N GLU A 277 9.34 22.08 11.94
CA GLU A 277 10.07 21.12 12.79
C GLU A 277 10.47 19.88 12.01
N ARG A 278 9.55 19.33 11.20
CA ARG A 278 9.85 18.18 10.34
C ARG A 278 11.01 18.48 9.39
N LYS A 279 10.94 19.59 8.65
CA LYS A 279 11.99 19.97 7.70
C LYS A 279 13.33 20.24 8.39
N LEU A 280 13.31 20.89 9.55
CA LEU A 280 14.51 21.21 10.30
C LEU A 280 15.25 19.94 10.75
N LEU A 281 14.52 18.94 11.26
CA LEU A 281 15.08 17.66 11.69
C LEU A 281 15.46 16.76 10.51
N GLU A 282 14.63 16.69 9.46
CA GLU A 282 14.95 15.95 8.23
C GLU A 282 16.22 16.48 7.56
N ASN A 283 16.43 17.81 7.55
CA ASN A 283 17.64 18.43 7.03
C ASN A 283 18.90 18.03 7.81
N GLN A 284 18.77 17.67 9.08
CA GLN A 284 19.87 17.16 9.91
C GLN A 284 20.02 15.64 9.85
N GLY A 285 19.22 14.97 9.01
CA GLY A 285 19.35 13.53 8.75
C GLY A 285 18.47 12.64 9.63
N TYR A 286 17.67 13.18 10.55
CA TYR A 286 16.72 12.41 11.35
C TYR A 286 15.55 11.90 10.49
N GLU A 287 14.96 10.77 10.87
CA GLU A 287 13.70 10.31 10.30
C GLU A 287 12.55 10.85 11.16
N VAL A 288 11.60 11.58 10.58
CA VAL A 288 10.60 12.31 11.35
C VAL A 288 9.20 11.86 11.02
N GLU A 289 8.46 11.43 12.03
CA GLU A 289 7.03 11.15 11.95
C GLU A 289 6.25 12.30 12.62
N ILE A 290 5.08 12.62 12.08
CA ILE A 290 4.27 13.76 12.54
C ILE A 290 2.92 13.30 13.06
N ALA A 291 2.50 13.83 14.20
CA ALA A 291 1.18 13.60 14.79
C ALA A 291 0.41 14.92 14.93
N VAL A 292 -0.93 14.87 14.75
CA VAL A 292 -1.80 16.06 14.78
C VAL A 292 -2.25 16.50 16.18
N ASN A 293 -2.09 15.66 17.19
CA ASN A 293 -2.45 15.94 18.60
C ASN A 293 -1.88 14.86 19.53
N GLY A 294 -1.98 15.07 20.85
CA GLY A 294 -1.43 14.15 21.85
C GLY A 294 -1.97 12.72 21.80
N MET A 295 -3.23 12.51 21.39
CA MET A 295 -3.80 11.15 21.25
C MET A 295 -3.24 10.42 20.02
N ASP A 296 -3.05 11.15 18.92
CA ASP A 296 -2.42 10.64 17.71
C ASP A 296 -0.95 10.26 17.98
N GLY A 297 -0.22 11.14 18.67
CA GLY A 297 1.15 10.87 19.11
C GLY A 297 1.24 9.66 20.04
N TRP A 298 0.29 9.51 20.97
CA TRP A 298 0.23 8.34 21.85
C TRP A 298 0.01 7.02 21.09
N ASN A 299 -0.85 7.02 20.07
CA ASN A 299 -1.10 5.84 19.25
C ASN A 299 0.12 5.48 18.38
N ALA A 300 0.79 6.50 17.82
CA ALA A 300 2.03 6.32 17.07
C ALA A 300 3.11 5.66 17.95
N LEU A 301 3.32 6.18 19.17
CA LEU A 301 4.31 5.63 20.12
C LEU A 301 4.07 4.18 20.52
N ARG A 302 2.82 3.72 20.50
CA ARG A 302 2.48 2.32 20.82
C ARG A 302 2.68 1.35 19.67
N THR A 303 2.77 1.86 18.44
CA THR A 303 2.84 1.06 17.21
C THR A 303 4.19 1.18 16.50
N GLY A 304 4.95 2.23 16.78
CA GLY A 304 6.28 2.48 16.23
C GLY A 304 7.37 2.60 17.29
N ASN A 305 8.63 2.51 16.85
CA ASN A 305 9.82 2.74 17.69
C ASN A 305 10.37 4.15 17.42
N PHE A 306 10.52 4.96 18.47
CA PHE A 306 11.04 6.32 18.37
C PHE A 306 12.19 6.52 19.37
N ASP A 307 13.19 7.27 18.94
CA ASP A 307 14.35 7.64 19.74
C ASP A 307 14.09 8.93 20.52
N LEU A 308 13.16 9.79 20.05
CA LEU A 308 12.81 11.06 20.70
C LEU A 308 11.36 11.44 20.40
N VAL A 309 10.70 12.11 21.36
CA VAL A 309 9.42 12.79 21.15
C VAL A 309 9.58 14.29 21.36
N ILE A 310 9.07 15.08 20.44
CA ILE A 310 8.92 16.53 20.57
C ILE A 310 7.42 16.82 20.60
N SER A 311 6.94 17.48 21.65
CA SER A 311 5.51 17.75 21.84
C SER A 311 5.24 19.20 22.19
N ASP A 312 4.25 19.80 21.54
CA ASP A 312 3.67 21.06 22.01
C ASP A 312 2.92 20.85 23.34
N VAL A 313 2.84 21.88 24.18
CA VAL A 313 2.08 21.83 25.43
C VAL A 313 0.57 21.91 25.18
N ASP A 314 0.14 22.89 24.40
CA ASP A 314 -1.24 23.36 24.28
C ASP A 314 -1.92 22.64 23.09
N MET A 315 -2.20 21.34 23.22
CA MET A 315 -2.84 20.54 22.16
C MET A 315 -4.29 20.11 22.50
N PRO A 316 -5.18 19.94 21.50
CA PRO A 316 -6.53 19.45 21.71
C PRO A 316 -6.56 17.97 22.09
N ARG A 317 -7.61 17.56 22.83
CA ARG A 317 -7.88 16.21 23.35
C ARG A 317 -6.92 15.72 24.44
N MET A 318 -5.62 15.92 24.24
CA MET A 318 -4.57 15.49 25.15
C MET A 318 -3.38 16.44 25.02
N THR A 319 -3.00 17.06 26.12
CA THR A 319 -1.91 18.04 26.21
C THR A 319 -0.54 17.35 26.18
N GLY A 320 0.51 18.10 25.86
CA GLY A 320 1.88 17.55 25.86
C GLY A 320 2.32 17.03 27.23
N ILE A 321 1.91 17.69 28.31
CA ILE A 321 2.21 17.26 29.68
C ILE A 321 1.51 15.93 30.00
N GLU A 322 0.25 15.75 29.58
CA GLU A 322 -0.46 14.47 29.72
C GLU A 322 0.20 13.36 28.88
N LEU A 323 0.70 13.69 27.70
CA LEU A 323 1.46 12.77 26.84
C LEU A 323 2.75 12.29 27.51
N VAL A 324 3.55 13.21 28.06
CA VAL A 324 4.77 12.85 28.79
C VAL A 324 4.45 11.92 29.96
N SER A 325 3.42 12.25 30.75
CA SER A 325 2.99 11.41 31.87
C SER A 325 2.61 9.99 31.42
N GLN A 326 1.93 9.82 30.28
CA GLN A 326 1.60 8.50 29.75
C GLN A 326 2.85 7.74 29.27
N ILE A 327 3.77 8.42 28.58
CA ILE A 327 5.04 7.83 28.12
C ILE A 327 5.86 7.30 29.30
N LYS A 328 6.06 8.14 30.33
CA LYS A 328 6.90 7.80 31.47
C LYS A 328 6.28 6.74 32.39
N ASN A 329 4.95 6.60 32.39
CA ASN A 329 4.25 5.53 33.12
C ASN A 329 4.18 4.20 32.34
N HIS A 330 4.55 4.17 31.05
CA HIS A 330 4.47 2.96 30.23
C HIS A 330 5.78 2.19 30.22
N SER A 331 5.74 0.90 30.57
CA SER A 331 6.91 0.06 30.79
C SER A 331 7.86 -0.03 29.59
N GLY A 332 7.31 0.03 28.37
CA GLY A 332 8.06 -0.03 27.11
C GLY A 332 8.43 1.33 26.49
N LEU A 333 7.93 2.46 27.00
CA LEU A 333 8.13 3.79 26.40
C LEU A 333 8.84 4.77 27.34
N LYS A 334 8.90 4.48 28.63
CA LYS A 334 9.48 5.36 29.66
C LYS A 334 10.95 5.77 29.42
N SER A 335 11.68 5.00 28.62
CA SER A 335 13.07 5.28 28.24
C SER A 335 13.21 6.29 27.10
N ILE A 336 12.13 6.59 26.39
CA ILE A 336 12.18 7.55 25.28
C ILE A 336 12.31 8.96 25.87
N PRO A 337 13.32 9.75 25.45
CA PRO A 337 13.42 11.14 25.84
C PRO A 337 12.29 11.98 25.23
N VAL A 338 11.82 12.97 25.98
CA VAL A 338 10.72 13.86 25.56
C VAL A 338 11.12 15.33 25.72
N ILE A 339 11.05 16.09 24.63
CA ILE A 339 11.19 17.54 24.60
C ILE A 339 9.80 18.17 24.54
N ILE A 340 9.52 19.08 25.47
CA ILE A 340 8.33 19.91 25.42
C ILE A 340 8.65 21.25 24.78
N VAL A 341 7.83 21.68 23.83
CA VAL A 341 7.93 22.99 23.16
C VAL A 341 6.68 23.80 23.52
N SER A 342 6.84 25.06 23.94
CA SER A 342 5.69 25.90 24.38
C SER A 342 5.77 27.34 23.90
N TYR A 343 4.63 27.90 23.48
CA TYR A 343 4.48 29.32 23.14
C TYR A 343 4.54 30.28 24.35
N LYS A 344 4.38 29.77 25.57
CA LYS A 344 4.29 30.60 26.78
C LYS A 344 5.43 30.25 27.74
N ASP A 345 6.19 31.26 28.14
CA ASP A 345 7.16 31.17 29.24
C ASP A 345 6.42 31.20 30.60
N ARG A 346 5.49 30.25 30.77
CA ARG A 346 4.79 30.03 32.04
C ARG A 346 5.66 29.13 32.87
N GLU A 347 6.28 29.71 33.89
CA GLU A 347 7.15 28.99 34.83
C GLU A 347 6.44 27.77 35.45
N GLU A 348 5.12 27.84 35.67
CA GLU A 348 4.29 26.74 36.13
C GLU A 348 4.27 25.54 35.17
N ASP A 349 4.11 25.76 33.87
CA ASP A 349 4.07 24.70 32.86
C ASP A 349 5.45 24.06 32.67
N ARG A 350 6.52 24.86 32.78
CA ARG A 350 7.90 24.35 32.78
C ARG A 350 8.17 23.43 33.97
N ILE A 351 7.80 23.85 35.18
CA ILE A 351 7.97 23.03 36.39
C ILE A 351 7.18 21.73 36.25
N ARG A 352 5.90 21.82 35.86
CA ARG A 352 5.05 20.63 35.70
C ARG A 352 5.54 19.68 34.62
N GLY A 353 6.02 20.20 33.48
CA GLY A 353 6.61 19.40 32.40
C GLY A 353 7.82 18.57 32.86
N LEU A 354 8.73 19.19 33.62
CA LEU A 354 9.88 18.49 34.18
C LEU A 354 9.50 17.51 35.30
N GLU A 355 8.52 17.85 36.14
CA GLU A 355 8.02 16.97 37.20
C GLU A 355 7.37 15.69 36.66
N VAL A 356 6.66 15.76 35.52
CA VAL A 356 6.10 14.56 34.86
C VAL A 356 7.15 13.75 34.10
N GLY A 357 8.39 14.23 34.05
CA GLY A 357 9.54 13.51 33.52
C GLY A 357 9.97 13.90 32.11
N ALA A 358 9.60 15.09 31.62
CA ALA A 358 10.19 15.61 30.37
C ALA A 358 11.69 15.82 30.54
N ASP A 359 12.46 15.50 29.52
CA ASP A 359 13.92 15.56 29.54
C ASP A 359 14.43 16.96 29.16
N TYR A 360 13.61 17.72 28.41
CA TYR A 360 13.91 19.11 28.06
C TYR A 360 12.64 19.95 27.89
N TYR A 361 12.73 21.25 28.14
CA TYR A 361 11.63 22.21 27.93
C TYR A 361 12.15 23.44 27.18
N LEU A 362 11.56 23.75 26.02
CA LEU A 362 11.91 24.86 25.15
C LEU A 362 10.77 25.85 25.00
N THR A 363 11.08 27.15 25.04
CA THR A 363 10.11 28.20 24.70
C THR A 363 10.21 28.53 23.20
N LYS A 364 9.06 28.66 22.50
CA LYS A 364 9.01 29.00 21.06
C LYS A 364 9.56 30.40 20.74
N SER A 365 9.78 31.25 21.75
CA SER A 365 10.50 32.53 21.63
C SER A 365 12.03 32.36 21.58
N SER A 366 12.55 31.20 21.98
CA SER A 366 13.98 30.82 21.88
C SER A 366 14.30 29.91 20.69
N PHE A 367 13.33 29.77 19.77
CA PHE A 367 13.40 28.99 18.53
C PHE A 367 14.31 29.66 17.50
N HIS A 368 15.59 29.74 17.82
CA HIS A 368 16.65 29.78 16.83
C HIS A 368 16.94 28.32 16.48
N ASP A 369 17.04 28.01 15.19
CA ASP A 369 17.17 26.64 14.65
C ASP A 369 18.20 25.80 15.44
N ASP A 370 19.26 26.43 15.95
CA ASP A 370 20.33 25.80 16.72
C ASP A 370 19.90 25.25 18.10
N THR A 371 18.97 25.89 18.83
CA THR A 371 18.66 25.50 20.21
C THR A 371 17.91 24.16 20.27
N LEU A 372 16.92 23.98 19.39
CA LEU A 372 16.17 22.72 19.30
C LEU A 372 17.09 21.60 18.81
N LEU A 373 17.91 21.87 17.80
CA LEU A 373 18.86 20.90 17.27
C LEU A 373 19.90 20.49 18.30
N ASN A 374 20.45 21.43 19.07
CA ASN A 374 21.39 21.11 20.14
C ASN A 374 20.73 20.23 21.21
N ALA A 375 19.49 20.54 21.62
CA ALA A 375 18.76 19.72 22.59
C ALA A 375 18.49 18.29 22.07
N VAL A 376 18.18 18.14 20.77
CA VAL A 376 18.02 16.85 20.11
C VAL A 376 19.35 16.09 20.11
N VAL A 377 20.44 16.73 19.69
CA VAL A 377 21.79 16.13 19.66
C VAL A 377 22.27 15.75 21.05
N ASP A 378 21.98 16.54 22.08
CA ASP A 378 22.36 16.23 23.46
C ASP A 378 21.62 15.00 24.01
N LEU A 379 20.36 14.82 23.64
CA LEU A 379 19.53 13.71 24.14
C LEU A 379 19.73 12.41 23.39
N ILE A 380 19.80 12.48 22.06
CA ILE A 380 19.86 11.28 21.22
C ILE A 380 21.15 11.17 20.41
N GLY A 381 21.99 12.21 20.32
CA GLY A 381 23.19 12.28 19.46
C GLY A 381 22.86 12.67 18.01
N GLU A 382 23.87 13.03 17.22
CA GLU A 382 23.72 13.30 15.77
C GLU A 382 23.04 12.15 15.01
N ALA A 383 22.34 12.47 13.93
CA ALA A 383 21.40 11.59 13.23
C ALA A 383 21.99 10.25 12.75
#